data_AF-A0A1Q7KYA0-F1
#
_entry.id   AF-A0A1Q7KYA0-F1
#
_cell.length_a   1.000
_cell.length_b   1.000
_cell.length_c   1.000
_cell.angle_alpha   90.00
_cell.angle_beta   90.00
_cell.angle_gamma   90.00
#
_symmetry.space_group_name_H-M   'P 1'
#
loop_
_entity.id
_entity.type
_entity.pdbx_description
1 polymer ?
#
loop_
_entity_poly.entity_id
_entity_poly.type
_entity_poly.pdbx_seq_one_letter_code
_entity_poly.pdbx_strand_id
1 'polypeptide(L)'
;MASLAIKSHSYGFGVALIFFGCVCLILGYLIFRSGYLPKAIGVLMQIAGLSYLTDSFALILAPAFANRIFPAVLVPAFVGEASLCLWLLVKGVNVPKWEEKASAGRVTGA
;
A
#
# COMPACT_ATOMS: atom_id res chain seq x y z
N MET A 1 18.25 2.60 29.80
CA MET A 1 16.89 2.00 29.64
C MET A 1 16.21 2.45 28.35
N ALA A 2 16.07 3.75 28.05
CA ALA A 2 15.38 4.24 26.84
C ALA A 2 15.94 3.72 25.50
N SER A 3 17.26 3.58 25.39
CA SER A 3 17.90 3.18 24.12
C SER A 3 17.64 1.71 23.71
N LEU A 4 17.32 0.82 24.66
CA LEU A 4 16.93 -0.56 24.33
C LEU A 4 15.50 -0.63 23.78
N ALA A 5 14.58 0.17 24.32
CA ALA A 5 13.19 0.22 23.87
C ALA A 5 13.06 0.77 22.45
N ILE A 6 13.88 1.77 22.09
CA ILE A 6 13.93 2.30 20.71
C ILE A 6 14.40 1.23 19.72
N LYS A 7 15.40 0.42 20.11
CA LYS A 7 15.90 -0.68 19.26
C LYS A 7 14.84 -1.75 19.04
N SER A 8 14.17 -2.22 20.09
CA SER A 8 13.10 -3.23 19.95
C SER A 8 11.90 -2.72 19.15
N HIS A 9 11.53 -1.45 19.35
CA HIS A 9 10.50 -0.79 18.54
C HIS A 9 10.85 -0.75 17.06
N SER A 10 12.11 -0.46 16.71
CA SER A 10 12.56 -0.40 15.31
C SER A 10 12.42 -1.74 14.58
N TYR A 11 12.71 -2.86 15.26
CA TYR A 11 12.52 -4.20 14.70
C TYR A 11 11.02 -4.55 14.54
N GLY A 12 10.20 -4.26 15.55
CA GLY A 12 8.76 -4.48 15.48
C GLY A 12 8.10 -3.67 14.37
N PHE A 13 8.54 -2.41 14.20
CA PHE A 13 8.10 -1.54 13.13
C PHE A 13 8.46 -2.09 11.75
N GLY A 14 9.72 -2.52 11.54
CA GLY A 14 10.15 -3.12 10.28
C GLY A 14 9.31 -4.35 9.86
N VAL A 15 8.98 -5.22 10.81
CA VAL A 15 8.12 -6.40 10.56
C VAL A 15 6.69 -5.97 10.20
N ALA A 16 6.11 -5.01 10.92
CA ALA A 16 4.78 -4.49 10.62
C ALA A 16 4.71 -3.87 9.21
N LEU A 17 5.77 -3.16 8.78
CA LEU A 17 5.85 -2.57 7.45
C LEU A 17 5.91 -3.61 6.32
N ILE A 18 6.47 -4.81 6.55
CA ILE A 18 6.44 -5.89 5.55
C ILE A 18 5.00 -6.30 5.27
N PHE A 19 4.24 -6.57 6.33
CA PHE A 19 2.84 -6.93 6.21
C PHE A 19 2.04 -5.81 5.56
N PHE A 20 2.28 -4.57 5.96
CA PHE A 20 1.62 -3.40 5.36
C PHE A 20 1.95 -3.23 3.87
N GLY A 21 3.21 -3.35 3.48
CA GLY A 21 3.66 -3.30 2.09
C GLY A 21 3.03 -4.40 1.23
N CYS A 22 2.99 -5.63 1.74
CA CYS A 22 2.29 -6.75 1.08
C CYS A 22 0.80 -6.46 0.89
N VAL A 23 0.11 -5.92 1.90
CA VAL A 23 -1.30 -5.54 1.79
C VAL A 23 -1.48 -4.42 0.76
N CYS A 24 -0.60 -3.42 0.73
CA CYS A 24 -0.61 -2.37 -0.29
C CYS A 24 -0.43 -2.93 -1.71
N LEU A 25 0.45 -3.90 -1.91
CA LEU A 25 0.62 -4.59 -3.21
C LEU A 25 -0.65 -5.32 -3.63
N ILE A 26 -1.24 -6.09 -2.71
CA ILE A 26 -2.48 -6.83 -2.96
C ILE A 26 -3.63 -5.85 -3.27
N LEU A 27 -3.75 -4.75 -2.53
CA LEU A 27 -4.74 -3.71 -2.80
C LEU A 27 -4.50 -3.04 -4.15
N GLY A 28 -3.28 -2.65 -4.48
CA GLY A 28 -2.94 -2.06 -5.78
C GLY A 28 -3.28 -3.00 -6.94
N TYR A 29 -2.99 -4.30 -6.79
CA TYR A 29 -3.38 -5.33 -7.74
C TYR A 29 -4.91 -5.50 -7.84
N LEU A 30 -5.61 -5.52 -6.71
CA LEU A 30 -7.07 -5.65 -6.68
C LEU A 30 -7.76 -4.44 -7.31
N ILE A 31 -7.25 -3.23 -7.08
CA ILE A 31 -7.68 -1.97 -7.71
C ILE A 31 -7.52 -2.08 -9.23
N PHE A 32 -6.36 -2.57 -9.69
CA PHE A 32 -6.07 -2.76 -11.11
C PHE A 32 -7.00 -3.78 -11.77
N ARG A 33 -7.26 -4.90 -11.10
CA ARG A 33 -8.13 -5.99 -11.60
C ARG A 33 -9.61 -5.61 -11.57
N SER A 34 -10.04 -4.92 -10.52
CA SER A 34 -11.45 -4.60 -10.33
C SER A 34 -11.94 -3.56 -11.34
N GLY A 35 -11.08 -2.61 -11.71
CA GLY A 35 -11.37 -1.60 -12.74
C GLY A 35 -12.42 -0.56 -12.31
N TYR A 36 -12.81 -0.54 -11.03
CA TYR A 36 -13.71 0.45 -10.43
C TYR A 36 -13.03 1.81 -10.22
N LEU A 37 -11.70 1.80 -10.18
CA LEU A 37 -10.80 2.91 -9.93
C LEU A 37 -9.82 3.02 -11.11
N PRO A 38 -9.24 4.20 -11.37
CA PRO A 38 -8.26 4.38 -12.45
C PRO A 38 -7.02 3.49 -12.20
N LYS A 39 -6.61 2.76 -13.24
CA LYS A 39 -5.44 1.87 -13.21
C LYS A 39 -4.17 2.57 -12.73
N ALA A 40 -4.03 3.87 -12.99
CA ALA A 40 -2.92 4.69 -12.54
C ALA A 40 -2.74 4.68 -11.01
N ILE A 41 -3.83 4.73 -10.24
CA ILE A 41 -3.76 4.69 -8.78
C ILE A 41 -3.36 3.31 -8.27
N GLY A 42 -3.84 2.24 -8.92
CA GLY A 42 -3.40 0.88 -8.61
C GLY A 42 -1.89 0.68 -8.80
N VAL A 43 -1.31 1.27 -9.86
CA VAL A 43 0.14 1.24 -10.10
C VAL A 43 0.90 2.07 -9.06
N LEU A 44 0.43 3.28 -8.73
CA LEU A 44 1.02 4.10 -7.66
C LEU A 44 0.99 3.38 -6.31
N MET A 45 -0.11 2.69 -5.98
CA MET A 45 -0.25 1.90 -4.77
C MET A 45 0.72 0.71 -4.73
N GLN A 46 0.98 0.07 -5.88
CA GLN A 46 1.99 -0.97 -5.95
C GLN A 46 3.41 -0.43 -5.76
N ILE A 47 3.72 0.73 -6.33
CA ILE A 47 5.02 1.41 -6.14
C ILE A 47 5.23 1.79 -4.67
N ALA A 48 4.17 2.27 -4.01
CA ALA A 48 4.17 2.51 -2.56
C ALA A 48 4.45 1.22 -1.77
N GLY A 49 3.74 0.13 -2.06
CA GLY A 49 3.96 -1.17 -1.41
C GLY A 49 5.37 -1.74 -1.60
N LEU A 50 5.94 -1.61 -2.80
CA LEU A 50 7.33 -1.98 -3.12
C LEU A 50 8.35 -1.15 -2.33
N SER A 51 8.09 0.14 -2.13
CA SER A 51 8.94 1.01 -1.33
C SER A 51 8.94 0.58 0.14
N TYR A 52 7.78 0.25 0.71
CA TYR A 52 7.68 -0.30 2.07
C TYR A 52 8.41 -1.63 2.24
N LEU A 53 8.29 -2.54 1.27
CA LEU A 53 9.02 -3.82 1.31
C LEU A 53 10.53 -3.61 1.29
N THR A 54 11.00 -2.68 0.47
CA THR A 54 12.42 -2.33 0.35
C THR A 54 12.94 -1.71 1.65
N ASP A 55 12.17 -0.83 2.29
CA ASP A 55 12.50 -0.24 3.59
C ASP A 55 12.60 -1.29 4.69
N SER A 56 11.62 -2.19 4.77
CA SER A 56 11.63 -3.28 5.74
C SER A 56 12.83 -4.20 5.58
N PHE A 57 13.19 -4.54 4.34
CA PHE A 57 14.41 -5.31 4.07
C PHE A 57 15.66 -4.54 4.50
N ALA A 58 15.72 -3.23 4.24
CA ALA A 58 16.82 -2.38 4.68
C ALA A 58 16.91 -2.26 6.22
N LEU A 59 15.76 -2.18 6.92
CA LEU A 59 15.66 -2.19 8.38
C LEU A 59 16.18 -3.47 9.01
N ILE A 60 15.87 -4.62 8.40
CA ILE A 60 16.30 -5.94 8.89
C ILE A 60 17.80 -6.16 8.63
N LEU A 61 18.30 -5.76 7.44
CA LEU A 61 19.67 -6.05 7.04
C LEU A 61 20.69 -5.03 7.57
N ALA A 62 20.32 -3.74 7.68
CA ALA A 62 21.20 -2.67 8.14
C ALA A 62 20.41 -1.47 8.72
N PRO A 63 20.18 -1.41 10.06
CA PRO A 63 19.38 -0.35 10.68
C PRO A 63 20.00 1.06 10.55
N ALA A 64 21.30 1.17 10.31
CA ALA A 64 21.98 2.44 10.03
C ALA A 64 21.62 3.01 8.63
N PHE A 65 21.27 2.15 7.68
CA PHE A 65 20.79 2.54 6.35
C PHE A 65 19.31 2.92 6.37
N ALA A 66 18.49 2.20 7.14
CA ALA A 66 17.07 2.50 7.30
C ALA A 66 16.79 3.96 7.67
N ASN A 67 17.56 4.54 8.59
CA ASN A 67 17.37 5.93 9.01
C ASN A 67 17.63 6.96 7.89
N ARG A 68 18.43 6.60 6.87
CA ARG A 68 18.62 7.43 5.66
C ARG A 68 17.58 7.19 4.58
N ILE A 69 17.02 5.99 4.52
CA ILE A 69 16.08 5.58 3.46
C ILE A 69 14.63 5.88 3.86
N PHE A 70 14.34 6.03 5.16
CA PHE A 70 13.04 6.38 5.71
C PHE A 70 12.35 7.56 4.98
N PRO A 71 12.99 8.73 4.77
CA PRO A 71 12.35 9.81 4.01
C PRO A 71 12.16 9.46 2.52
N ALA A 72 13.03 8.64 1.93
CA ALA A 72 12.92 8.23 0.52
C ALA A 72 11.80 7.20 0.29
N VAL A 73 11.40 6.44 1.32
CA VAL A 73 10.28 5.50 1.29
C VAL A 73 8.97 6.19 1.63
N LEU A 74 9.01 7.15 2.57
CA LEU A 74 7.84 7.91 2.98
C LEU A 74 7.25 8.70 1.79
N VAL A 75 8.09 9.26 0.91
CA VAL A 75 7.62 10.05 -0.24
C VAL A 75 6.75 9.23 -1.21
N PRO A 76 7.20 8.11 -1.80
CA PRO A 76 6.38 7.32 -2.71
C PRO A 76 5.19 6.66 -2.01
N ALA A 77 5.35 6.24 -0.75
CA ALA A 77 4.25 5.73 0.05
C ALA A 77 3.14 6.77 0.27
N PHE A 78 3.54 7.96 0.74
CA PHE A 78 2.64 9.08 0.97
C PHE A 78 1.98 9.53 -0.33
N VAL A 79 2.73 9.60 -1.43
CA VAL A 79 2.14 9.93 -2.74
C VAL A 79 1.12 8.87 -3.18
N GLY A 80 1.41 7.57 -2.98
CA GLY A 80 0.48 6.49 -3.33
C GLY A 80 -0.81 6.54 -2.50
N GLU A 81 -0.69 6.61 -1.17
CA GLU A 81 -1.82 6.65 -0.25
C GLU A 81 -2.60 7.96 -0.36
N ALA A 82 -1.93 9.11 -0.45
CA ALA A 82 -2.59 10.41 -0.62
C ALA A 82 -3.30 10.50 -1.98
N SER A 83 -2.73 9.95 -3.05
CA SER A 83 -3.40 9.90 -4.36
C SER A 83 -4.65 9.03 -4.32
N LEU A 84 -4.60 7.87 -3.63
CA LEU A 84 -5.76 7.02 -3.44
C LEU A 84 -6.83 7.73 -2.60
N CYS A 85 -6.46 8.30 -1.46
CA CYS A 85 -7.37 9.04 -0.58
C CYS A 85 -8.02 10.22 -1.31
N LEU A 86 -7.24 11.05 -1.99
CA LEU A 86 -7.75 12.21 -2.73
C LEU A 86 -8.71 11.78 -3.84
N TRP A 87 -8.40 10.68 -4.54
CA TRP A 87 -9.30 10.16 -5.58
C TRP A 87 -10.61 9.62 -5.01
N LEU A 88 -10.54 8.85 -3.93
CA LEU A 88 -11.74 8.35 -3.25
C LEU A 88 -12.59 9.49 -2.69
N LEU A 89 -11.96 10.57 -2.22
CA LEU A 89 -12.64 11.76 -1.70
C LEU A 89 -13.35 12.55 -2.82
N VAL A 90 -12.69 12.74 -3.96
CA VAL A 90 -13.21 13.59 -5.04
C VAL A 90 -14.19 12.84 -5.95
N LYS A 91 -13.82 11.63 -6.39
CA LYS A 91 -14.55 10.89 -7.43
C LYS A 91 -15.23 9.63 -6.91
N GLY A 92 -14.72 9.05 -5.83
CA GLY A 92 -15.22 7.80 -5.29
C GLY A 92 -15.07 6.62 -6.25
N VAL A 93 -15.79 5.54 -5.94
CA VAL A 93 -15.90 4.35 -6.79
C VAL A 93 -16.93 4.60 -7.89
N ASN A 94 -16.63 4.16 -9.11
CA ASN A 94 -17.56 4.25 -10.23
C ASN A 94 -18.71 3.22 -10.05
N VAL A 95 -19.74 3.62 -9.29
CA VAL A 95 -20.91 2.82 -8.91
C VAL A 95 -21.60 2.10 -10.09
N PRO A 96 -21.86 2.73 -11.26
CA PRO A 96 -22.53 2.03 -12.35
C PRO A 96 -21.72 0.83 -12.89
N LYS A 97 -20.38 0.92 -12.94
CA LYS A 97 -19.53 -0.22 -13.33
C LYS A 97 -19.45 -1.30 -12.24
N TRP A 98 -19.66 -0.93 -10.98
CA TRP A 98 -19.74 -1.87 -9.87
C TRP A 98 -21.04 -2.67 -9.91
N GLU A 99 -22.18 -1.99 -10.09
CA GLU A 99 -23.51 -2.62 -10.20
C GLU A 99 -23.59 -3.61 -11.37
N GLU A 100 -22.99 -3.27 -12.52
CA GLU A 100 -22.96 -4.15 -13.69
C GLU A 100 -22.22 -5.48 -13.41
N LYS A 101 -21.06 -5.41 -12.74
CA LYS A 101 -20.28 -6.62 -12.36
C LYS A 101 -20.88 -7.39 -11.19
N ALA A 102 -21.46 -6.69 -10.22
CA ALA A 102 -22.18 -7.31 -9.09
C ALA A 102 -23.46 -8.04 -9.55
N SER A 103 -24.06 -7.58 -10.64
CA SER A 103 -25.20 -8.25 -11.29
C SER A 103 -24.76 -9.41 -12.17
N ALA A 104 -23.69 -9.27 -12.94
CA ALA A 104 -23.12 -10.37 -13.74
C ALA A 104 -22.65 -11.56 -12.87
N GLY A 105 -22.05 -11.29 -11.71
CA GLY A 105 -21.65 -12.33 -10.76
C GLY A 105 -22.82 -13.08 -10.11
N ARG A 106 -24.01 -12.47 -10.05
CA ARG A 106 -25.24 -13.11 -9.54
C ARG A 106 -25.89 -14.06 -10.54
N VAL A 107 -25.69 -13.87 -11.85
CA VAL A 107 -26.32 -14.69 -12.90
C VAL A 107 -25.55 -16.00 -13.15
N THR A 108 -24.24 -16.04 -12.90
CA THR A 108 -23.43 -17.27 -13.08
C THR A 108 -23.48 -18.23 -11.88
N GLY A 109 -24.05 -17.81 -10.75
CA GLY A 109 -24.17 -18.61 -9.53
C GLY A 109 -25.51 -19.32 -9.34
N ALA A 110 -26.42 -19.29 -10.32
CA ALA A 110 -27.74 -19.91 -10.28
C ALA A 110 -27.82 -21.13 -11.22
#